data_AF-A0A7J4V0U2-F1
#
_entry.id   AF-A0A7J4V0U2-F1
#
_cell.length_a   1.000
_cell.length_b   1.000
_cell.length_c   1.000
_cell.angle_alpha   90.00
_cell.angle_beta   90.00
_cell.angle_gamma   90.00
#
_symmetry.space_group_name_H-M   'P 1'
#
loop_
_entity.id
_entity.type
_entity.pdbx_description
1 polymer ?
#
loop_
_entity_poly.entity_id
_entity_poly.type
_entity_poly.pdbx_seq_one_letter_code
_entity_poly.pdbx_strand_id
1 'polypeptide(L)' 'MVRGNEKTMVMQEAARLQVFNGGVVCVSVLGERLELADVEIADANLIKHEIVLRPRGA' A
#
# COMPACT_ATOMS: atom_id res chain seq x y z
N MET A 1 26.79 -0.10 5.70
CA MET A 1 25.96 0.23 4.52
C MET A 1 24.85 -0.82 4.44
N VAL A 2 23.66 -0.53 4.98
CA VAL A 2 22.51 -1.41 4.75
C VAL A 2 21.69 -0.76 3.65
N ARG A 3 21.88 -1.25 2.41
CA ARG A 3 20.96 -0.98 1.30
C ARG A 3 19.92 -2.09 1.33
N GLY A 4 18.79 -1.87 1.99
CA GLY A 4 17.69 -2.84 2.05
C GLY A 4 16.37 -2.17 1.69
N ASN A 5 15.93 -2.34 0.44
CA ASN A 5 14.54 -2.12 0.04
C ASN A 5 13.68 -3.27 0.60
N GLU A 6 13.61 -3.39 1.93
CA GLU A 6 12.75 -4.40 2.54
C GLU A 6 11.30 -3.93 2.39
N LYS A 7 10.55 -4.65 1.55
CA LYS A 7 9.10 -4.49 1.45
C LYS A 7 8.45 -5.29 2.58
N THR A 8 7.59 -4.65 3.34
CA THR A 8 6.71 -5.32 4.30
C THR A 8 5.33 -5.50 3.67
N MET A 9 4.76 -6.69 3.79
CA MET A 9 3.39 -6.94 3.35
C MET A 9 2.41 -6.21 4.28
N VAL A 10 1.56 -5.35 3.71
CA VAL A 10 0.61 -4.54 4.50
C VAL A 10 -0.81 -5.11 4.45
N MET A 11 -1.22 -5.65 3.31
CA MET A 11 -2.52 -6.32 3.14
C MET A 11 -2.43 -7.34 2.01
N GLN A 12 -2.92 -8.55 2.26
CA GLN A 12 -3.09 -9.56 1.22
C GLN A 12 -4.46 -9.39 0.54
N GLU A 13 -4.53 -9.76 -0.74
CA GLU A 13 -5.78 -9.78 -1.51
C GLU A 13 -6.56 -8.46 -1.44
N ALA A 14 -5.85 -7.33 -1.57
CA ALA A 14 -6.47 -6.01 -1.62
C ALA A 14 -7.40 -5.91 -2.86
N ALA A 15 -8.69 -5.73 -2.63
CA ALA A 15 -9.71 -5.60 -3.66
C ALA A 15 -9.97 -4.15 -4.07
N ARG A 16 -9.81 -3.21 -3.12
CA ARG A 16 -10.02 -1.79 -3.34
C ARG A 16 -9.02 -0.96 -2.56
N LEU A 17 -8.47 0.06 -3.22
CA LEU A 17 -7.71 1.11 -2.57
C LEU A 17 -8.46 2.44 -2.73
N GLN A 18 -8.48 3.23 -1.68
CA GLN A 18 -9.03 4.59 -1.70
C GLN A 18 -7.99 5.55 -1.12
N VAL A 19 -7.48 6.43 -1.96
CA VAL A 19 -6.58 7.51 -1.55
C VAL A 19 -7.40 8.63 -0.91
N PHE A 20 -6.94 9.16 0.21
CA PHE A 20 -7.50 10.35 0.84
C PHE A 20 -6.40 11.35 1.17
N ASN A 21 -6.78 12.51 1.70
CA ASN A 21 -5.78 13.52 2.07
C ASN A 21 -4.94 13.02 3.25
N GLY A 22 -3.71 12.60 2.96
CA GLY A 22 -2.76 12.14 3.97
C GLY A 22 -2.66 10.62 4.11
N GLY A 23 -3.26 9.81 3.22
CA GLY A 23 -3.10 8.37 3.33
C GLY A 23 -3.85 7.53 2.30
N VAL A 24 -3.87 6.22 2.57
CA VAL A 24 -4.54 5.21 1.74
C VAL A 24 -5.35 4.28 2.63
N VAL A 25 -6.60 4.04 2.25
CA VAL A 25 -7.43 2.96 2.80
C VAL A 25 -7.36 1.77 1.86
N CYS A 26 -6.98 0.62 2.39
CA CYS A 26 -7.00 -0.67 1.68
C CYS A 26 -8.18 -1.51 2.19
N VAL A 27 -8.90 -2.13 1.27
CA VAL A 27 -9.99 -3.07 1.58
C VAL A 27 -9.71 -4.40 0.91
N SER A 28 -9.68 -5.49 1.68
CA SER A 28 -9.44 -6.84 1.15
C SER A 28 -10.69 -7.42 0.49
N VAL A 29 -10.54 -8.51 -0.27
CA VAL A 29 -11.67 -9.26 -0.86
C VAL A 29 -12.63 -9.80 0.21
N LEU A 30 -12.17 -9.99 1.45
CA LEU A 30 -12.99 -10.43 2.58
C LEU A 30 -13.70 -9.26 3.28
N GLY A 31 -13.47 -8.03 2.84
CA GLY A 31 -14.07 -6.81 3.40
C GLY A 31 -13.30 -6.23 4.59
N GLU A 32 -12.13 -6.77 4.93
CA GLU A 32 -11.28 -6.18 5.98
C GLU A 32 -10.76 -4.82 5.51
N ARG A 33 -10.81 -3.83 6.39
CA ARG A 33 -10.38 -2.47 6.09
C ARG A 33 -9.15 -2.12 6.92
N LEU A 34 -8.11 -1.64 6.25
CA LEU A 34 -6.90 -1.11 6.86
C LEU A 34 -6.67 0.32 6.37
N GLU A 35 -6.47 1.23 7.32
CA GLU A 35 -6.15 2.62 7.03
C GLU A 35 -4.69 2.89 7.34
N LEU A 36 -3.99 3.50 6.38
CA LEU A 36 -2.58 3.84 6.47
C LEU A 36 -2.44 5.34 6.30
N ALA A 37 -2.01 6.01 7.37
CA ALA A 37 -1.68 7.42 7.35
C ALA A 37 -0.25 7.66 6.84
N ASP A 38 -0.01 8.85 6.31
CA ASP A 38 1.28 9.36 5.83
C ASP A 38 1.94 8.46 4.78
N VAL A 39 1.15 7.76 3.98
CA VAL A 39 1.62 6.95 2.84
C VAL A 39 1.02 7.41 1.52
N GLU A 40 1.70 7.07 0.44
CA GLU A 40 1.25 7.25 -0.93
C GLU A 40 1.56 6.02 -1.79
N ILE A 41 0.86 5.89 -2.92
CA ILE A 41 1.13 4.84 -3.91
C ILE A 41 2.42 5.19 -4.64
N ALA A 42 3.44 4.36 -4.48
CA ALA A 42 4.73 4.50 -5.15
C ALA A 42 4.75 3.85 -6.54
N ASP A 43 4.14 2.67 -6.64
CA ASP A 43 4.06 1.89 -7.87
C ASP A 43 2.84 0.96 -7.85
N ALA A 44 2.32 0.61 -9.02
CA ALA A 44 1.21 -0.32 -9.19
C ALA A 44 1.48 -1.25 -10.37
N ASN A 45 1.82 -2.51 -10.08
CA ASN A 45 2.02 -3.54 -11.07
C ASN A 45 0.83 -4.52 -11.09
N LEU A 46 -0.15 -4.22 -11.94
CA LEU A 46 -1.38 -5.01 -12.03
C LEU A 46 -1.17 -6.42 -12.60
N ILE A 47 -0.12 -6.63 -13.43
CA ILE A 47 0.23 -7.97 -13.96
C ILE A 47 0.72 -8.87 -12.82
N LYS A 48 1.53 -8.31 -11.92
CA LYS A 48 2.07 -9.02 -10.75
C LYS A 48 1.12 -8.99 -9.55
N HIS A 49 -0.05 -8.35 -9.67
CA HIS A 49 -0.99 -8.14 -8.57
C HIS A 49 -0.33 -7.47 -7.35
N GLU A 50 0.58 -6.52 -7.58
CA GLU A 50 1.34 -5.83 -6.53
C GLU A 50 1.09 -4.32 -6.58
N ILE A 51 0.76 -3.73 -5.44
CA ILE A 51 0.76 -2.28 -5.25
C ILE A 51 1.76 -1.97 -4.14
N VAL A 52 2.69 -1.05 -4.43
CA VAL A 52 3.72 -0.64 -3.49
C VAL A 52 3.35 0.71 -2.91
N LEU A 53 3.31 0.77 -1.59
CA LEU A 53 3.13 2.02 -0.85
C LEU A 53 4.48 2.49 -0.31
N ARG A 54 4.65 3.80 -0.19
CA ARG A 54 5.80 4.41 0.48
C ARG A 54 5.36 5.51 1.44
N PRO A 55 6.16 5.84 2.47
CA PRO A 55 5.94 7.03 3.28
C PRO A 55 5.94 8.29 2.42
N ARG A 56 5.07 9.25 2.73
CA ARG A 56 5.10 10.58 2.12
C ARG A 56 6.34 11.33 2.58
N GLY A 57 7.00 12.01 1.63
CA GLY A 57 8.15 12.89 1.91
C GLY A 57 9.48 12.17 2.13
N ALA A 58 9.57 10.87 1.82
CA ALA A 58 10.81 10.09 1.80
C ALA A 58 11.60 10.25 0.48
#